data_AF-A0A9D6VVN9-F1
#
_entry.id   AF-A0A9D6VVN9-F1
#
_cell.length_a   1.000
_cell.length_b   1.000
_cell.length_c   1.000
_cell.angle_alpha   90.00
_cell.angle_beta   90.00
_cell.angle_gamma   90.00
#
_symmetry.space_group_name_H-M   'P 1'
#
loop_
_entity.id
_entity.type
_entity.pdbx_description
1 polymer ?
#
loop_
_entity_poly.entity_id
_entity_poly.type
_entity_poly.pdbx_seq_one_letter_code
_entity_poly.pdbx_strand_id
1 'polypeptide(L)'
;MRTRVVPAVLALAVAQPGCAETSVWAGDGGCNSVACDVSCRDLGYDFGWCLDDRCACSDIGPDAEPPPCEAVACQSYCVGMGAERGECRGADCLCEPSLDADAGGGGDATGEIPAEGLGDGDAGDSAEDGPPGECVPGETGSQSCGTHCGTQMRTCDPGGTWGAWGSCADSGECGPGETQSEGCGTRCGSRGRSCNSSCAWDGWSSCGGEGACSPGDTDASDCDRCSQRVCQGDCSWGGCELRPGSACEWWSGTHWRCCGSSQWQFCLSSCVWSTACASCTGCGC
;
A
#
# COMPACT_ATOMS: atom_id res chain seq x y z
N MET A 1 3.83 -67.15 -2.86
CA MET A 1 4.34 -66.25 -1.81
C MET A 1 5.72 -65.76 -2.23
N ARG A 2 5.79 -64.57 -2.83
CA ARG A 2 7.04 -63.88 -3.15
C ARG A 2 6.87 -62.43 -2.77
N THR A 3 7.34 -62.09 -1.58
CA THR A 3 7.32 -60.76 -0.99
C THR A 3 8.33 -59.89 -1.73
N ARG A 4 7.88 -58.85 -2.44
CA ARG A 4 8.78 -57.82 -2.97
C ARG A 4 9.06 -56.82 -1.85
N VAL A 5 10.32 -56.76 -1.44
CA VAL A 5 10.88 -55.73 -0.56
C VAL A 5 11.15 -54.51 -1.43
N VAL A 6 10.49 -53.38 -1.13
CA VAL A 6 10.82 -52.07 -1.69
C VAL A 6 11.70 -51.35 -0.64
N PRO A 7 12.88 -50.80 -1.00
CA PRO A 7 13.66 -50.05 -0.04
C PRO A 7 13.02 -48.67 0.17
N ALA A 8 12.63 -48.39 1.41
CA ALA A 8 12.29 -47.06 1.87
C ALA A 8 13.57 -46.21 1.90
N VAL A 9 13.75 -45.35 0.91
CA VAL A 9 14.73 -44.25 1.00
C VAL A 9 14.05 -43.15 1.80
N LEU A 10 14.27 -43.18 3.11
CA LEU A 10 13.89 -42.13 4.04
C LEU A 10 14.85 -40.95 3.85
N ALA A 11 14.48 -40.00 3.00
CA ALA A 11 15.14 -38.71 2.95
C ALA A 11 14.65 -37.87 4.15
N LEU A 12 15.47 -37.80 5.20
CA LEU A 12 15.31 -36.81 6.25
C LEU A 12 15.60 -35.42 5.67
N ALA A 13 14.55 -34.67 5.36
CA ALA A 13 14.64 -33.22 5.19
C ALA A 13 14.64 -32.57 6.58
N VAL A 14 15.72 -31.87 6.88
CA VAL A 14 15.87 -31.03 8.07
C VAL A 14 15.05 -29.77 7.84
N ALA A 15 13.91 -29.65 8.53
CA ALA A 15 13.10 -28.44 8.53
C ALA A 15 13.79 -27.33 9.34
N GLN A 16 14.04 -26.19 8.70
CA GLN A 16 14.36 -24.94 9.37
C GLN A 16 13.08 -24.08 9.39
N PRO A 17 12.72 -23.42 10.50
CA PRO A 17 11.55 -22.55 10.55
C PRO A 17 11.89 -21.22 9.86
N GLY A 18 11.30 -20.94 8.71
CA GLY A 18 11.49 -19.65 8.03
C GLY A 18 11.43 -19.64 6.51
N CYS A 19 11.23 -20.78 5.85
CA CYS A 19 10.98 -20.81 4.41
C CYS A 19 9.64 -21.54 4.18
N ALA A 20 8.56 -20.80 3.92
CA ALA A 20 7.35 -21.41 3.35
C ALA A 20 7.73 -21.89 1.95
N GLU A 21 7.85 -23.20 1.85
CA GLU A 21 8.47 -23.95 0.80
C GLU A 21 7.52 -24.11 -0.39
N THR A 22 7.95 -23.57 -1.54
CA THR A 22 7.36 -23.83 -2.85
C THR A 22 7.55 -25.31 -3.20
N SER A 23 6.49 -26.11 -3.04
CA SER A 23 6.49 -27.51 -3.48
C SER A 23 6.33 -27.57 -5.00
N VAL A 24 7.46 -27.58 -5.70
CA VAL A 24 7.59 -27.76 -7.16
C VAL A 24 7.28 -29.21 -7.54
N TRP A 25 6.23 -29.43 -8.35
CA TRP A 25 6.06 -30.66 -9.13
C TRP A 25 6.51 -30.39 -10.56
N ALA A 26 7.55 -31.08 -11.00
CA ALA A 26 7.97 -31.14 -12.40
C ALA A 26 7.65 -32.55 -12.93
N GLY A 27 6.59 -32.67 -13.72
CA GLY A 27 6.51 -33.72 -14.75
C GLY A 27 7.09 -33.15 -16.03
N ASP A 28 7.80 -33.96 -16.83
CA ASP A 28 8.50 -33.61 -18.08
C ASP A 28 7.61 -33.09 -19.24
N GLY A 29 6.53 -32.37 -18.95
CA GLY A 29 5.76 -31.59 -19.91
C GLY A 29 5.38 -30.29 -19.21
N GLY A 30 5.75 -29.15 -19.82
CA GLY A 30 5.65 -27.81 -19.25
C GLY A 30 4.36 -27.50 -18.49
N CYS A 31 4.43 -26.52 -17.60
CA CYS A 31 3.36 -26.25 -16.64
C CYS A 31 2.01 -25.98 -17.33
N ASN A 32 1.00 -26.78 -16.96
CA ASN A 32 -0.37 -26.60 -17.41
C ASN A 32 -1.13 -25.77 -16.37
N SER A 33 -1.57 -24.57 -16.74
CA SER A 33 -2.23 -23.63 -15.82
C SER A 33 -3.49 -24.19 -15.19
N VAL A 34 -4.31 -24.93 -15.95
CA VAL A 34 -5.55 -25.54 -15.45
C VAL A 34 -5.25 -26.66 -14.45
N ALA A 35 -4.27 -27.51 -14.75
CA ALA A 35 -3.88 -28.59 -13.84
C ALA A 35 -3.16 -28.08 -12.59
N CYS A 36 -2.36 -27.01 -12.73
CA CYS A 36 -1.68 -26.35 -11.64
C CYS A 36 -2.67 -25.73 -10.65
N ASP A 37 -3.66 -25.00 -11.15
CA ASP A 37 -4.69 -24.37 -10.34
C ASP A 37 -5.54 -25.38 -9.54
N VAL A 38 -5.99 -26.47 -10.18
CA VAL A 38 -6.70 -27.56 -9.50
C VAL A 38 -5.83 -28.21 -8.41
N SER A 39 -4.54 -28.43 -8.70
CA SER A 39 -3.62 -29.04 -7.73
C SER A 39 -3.37 -28.14 -6.52
N CYS A 40 -3.27 -26.83 -6.72
CA CYS A 40 -3.12 -25.88 -5.62
C CYS A 40 -4.35 -25.83 -4.72
N ARG A 41 -5.56 -25.92 -5.29
CA ARG A 41 -6.81 -26.03 -4.51
C ARG A 41 -6.90 -27.32 -3.69
N ASP A 42 -6.50 -28.44 -4.26
CA ASP A 42 -6.43 -29.71 -3.54
C ASP A 42 -5.43 -29.67 -2.36
N LEU A 43 -4.41 -28.81 -2.46
CA LEU A 43 -3.43 -28.56 -1.39
C LEU A 43 -3.90 -27.50 -0.37
N GLY A 44 -5.06 -26.88 -0.59
CA GLY A 44 -5.67 -25.91 0.33
C GLY A 44 -5.38 -24.44 0.04
N TYR A 45 -4.79 -24.12 -1.12
CA TYR A 45 -4.54 -22.76 -1.59
C TYR A 45 -5.68 -22.27 -2.50
N ASP A 46 -5.93 -20.96 -2.56
CA ASP A 46 -7.06 -20.41 -3.34
C ASP A 46 -6.89 -20.56 -4.87
N PHE A 47 -5.65 -20.50 -5.37
CA PHE A 47 -5.33 -20.68 -6.78
C PHE A 47 -3.84 -21.00 -7.05
N GLY A 48 -3.57 -21.45 -8.28
CA GLY A 48 -2.23 -21.77 -8.77
C GLY A 48 -1.92 -21.21 -10.15
N TRP A 49 -0.66 -20.82 -10.40
CA TRP A 49 -0.21 -20.34 -11.71
C TRP A 49 1.15 -20.91 -12.12
N CYS A 50 1.45 -20.80 -13.40
CA CYS A 50 2.71 -21.26 -13.97
C CYS A 50 3.75 -20.14 -14.03
N LEU A 51 4.94 -20.39 -13.48
CA LEU A 51 6.12 -19.53 -13.56
C LEU A 51 7.31 -20.36 -14.04
N ASP A 52 7.86 -20.05 -15.22
CA ASP A 52 9.01 -20.76 -15.81
C ASP A 52 8.89 -22.29 -15.74
N ASP A 53 7.79 -22.82 -16.31
CA ASP A 53 7.45 -24.25 -16.33
C ASP A 53 7.26 -24.91 -14.94
N ARG A 54 7.07 -24.12 -13.89
CA ARG A 54 6.75 -24.59 -12.53
C ARG A 54 5.42 -24.05 -12.04
N CYS A 55 4.70 -24.87 -11.28
CA CYS A 55 3.46 -24.48 -10.63
C CYS A 55 3.77 -23.77 -9.29
N ALA A 56 3.16 -22.60 -9.09
CA ALA A 56 3.22 -21.80 -7.87
C ALA A 56 1.80 -21.66 -7.31
N CYS A 57 1.62 -21.94 -6.00
CA CYS A 57 0.35 -21.78 -5.29
C CYS A 57 0.42 -20.57 -4.35
N SER A 58 -0.68 -19.86 -4.14
CA SER A 58 -0.74 -18.81 -3.11
C SER A 58 -2.11 -18.63 -2.50
N ASP A 59 -2.08 -18.18 -1.23
CA ASP A 59 -3.24 -17.75 -0.43
C ASP A 59 -3.48 -16.25 -0.65
N ILE A 60 -3.74 -15.84 -1.89
CA ILE A 60 -3.97 -14.42 -2.18
C ILE A 60 -5.45 -14.13 -1.93
N GLY A 61 -5.73 -13.55 -0.76
CA GLY A 61 -6.99 -12.84 -0.50
C GLY A 61 -7.11 -11.55 -1.33
N PRO A 62 -8.25 -10.83 -1.24
CA PRO A 62 -8.59 -9.67 -2.07
C PRO A 62 -7.66 -8.45 -1.95
N ASP A 63 -6.61 -8.53 -1.13
CA ASP A 63 -5.68 -7.44 -0.82
C ASP A 63 -4.29 -7.57 -1.48
N ALA A 64 -4.06 -8.56 -2.35
CA ALA A 64 -2.77 -8.68 -3.03
C ALA A 64 -2.64 -7.71 -4.21
N GLU A 65 -1.45 -7.08 -4.29
CA GLU A 65 -1.08 -6.21 -5.41
C GLU A 65 -1.12 -7.00 -6.74
N PRO A 66 -1.77 -6.47 -7.80
CA PRO A 66 -1.93 -7.19 -9.06
C PRO A 66 -0.56 -7.49 -9.70
N PRO A 67 -0.40 -8.63 -10.39
CA PRO A 67 0.86 -8.94 -11.07
C PRO A 67 1.18 -7.88 -12.13
N PRO A 68 2.47 -7.66 -12.46
CA PRO A 68 2.85 -6.77 -13.55
C PRO A 68 2.16 -7.22 -14.84
N CYS A 69 1.65 -6.27 -15.63
CA CYS A 69 0.68 -6.58 -16.68
C CYS A 69 1.27 -7.37 -17.86
N GLU A 70 1.24 -8.70 -17.71
CA GLU A 70 1.42 -9.67 -18.77
C GLU A 70 0.04 -10.22 -19.15
N ALA A 71 -0.32 -10.16 -20.44
CA ALA A 71 -1.68 -10.44 -20.91
C ALA A 71 -2.22 -11.81 -20.46
N VAL A 72 -1.36 -12.83 -20.40
CA VAL A 72 -1.74 -14.19 -19.98
C VAL A 72 -1.92 -14.29 -18.47
N ALA A 73 -1.07 -13.62 -17.70
CA ALA A 73 -1.16 -13.58 -16.24
C ALA A 73 -2.39 -12.77 -15.79
N CYS A 74 -2.64 -11.62 -16.44
CA CYS A 74 -3.78 -10.76 -16.16
C CYS A 74 -5.10 -11.46 -16.47
N GLN A 75 -5.23 -12.14 -17.62
CA GLN A 75 -6.42 -12.93 -17.93
C GLN A 75 -6.65 -14.05 -16.90
N SER A 76 -5.59 -14.76 -16.50
CA SER A 76 -5.70 -15.86 -15.54
C SER A 76 -6.10 -15.36 -14.14
N TYR A 77 -5.52 -14.24 -13.71
CA TYR A 77 -5.86 -13.57 -12.46
C TYR A 77 -7.33 -13.12 -12.42
N CYS A 78 -7.80 -12.46 -13.48
CA CYS A 78 -9.18 -11.98 -13.56
C CYS A 78 -10.21 -13.12 -13.60
N VAL A 79 -9.94 -14.19 -14.36
CA VAL A 79 -10.80 -15.38 -14.34
C VAL A 79 -10.82 -16.03 -12.96
N GLY A 80 -9.69 -16.06 -12.25
CA GLY A 80 -9.60 -16.52 -10.86
C GLY A 80 -10.48 -15.74 -9.90
N MET A 81 -10.64 -14.42 -10.13
CA MET A 81 -11.53 -13.56 -9.34
C MET A 81 -12.99 -13.54 -9.85
N GLY A 82 -13.34 -14.36 -10.85
CA GLY A 82 -14.71 -14.48 -11.38
C GLY A 82 -15.07 -13.49 -12.49
N ALA A 83 -14.10 -12.78 -13.07
CA ALA A 83 -14.29 -11.93 -14.24
C ALA A 83 -14.14 -12.72 -15.55
N GLU A 84 -14.85 -12.32 -16.62
CA GLU A 84 -14.80 -13.05 -17.90
C GLU A 84 -13.50 -12.78 -18.67
N ARG A 85 -12.95 -11.57 -18.53
CA ARG A 85 -11.71 -11.16 -19.18
C ARG A 85 -10.87 -10.20 -18.35
N GLY A 86 -9.56 -10.35 -18.48
CA GLY A 86 -8.55 -9.45 -17.95
C GLY A 86 -7.81 -8.76 -19.09
N GLU A 87 -7.74 -7.43 -19.07
CA GLU A 87 -7.05 -6.64 -20.09
C GLU A 87 -5.99 -5.73 -19.46
N CYS A 88 -4.84 -5.64 -20.13
CA CYS A 88 -3.75 -4.77 -19.70
C CYS A 88 -3.91 -3.34 -20.20
N ARG A 89 -3.89 -2.38 -19.28
CA ARG A 89 -3.70 -0.95 -19.59
C ARG A 89 -2.43 -0.44 -18.94
N GLY A 90 -1.34 -0.44 -19.69
CA GLY A 90 -0.03 -0.06 -19.16
C GLY A 90 0.50 -1.14 -18.20
N ALA A 91 0.78 -0.75 -16.95
CA ALA A 91 1.20 -1.68 -15.90
C ALA A 91 0.02 -2.27 -15.11
N ASP A 92 -1.19 -1.76 -15.33
CA ASP A 92 -2.38 -2.13 -14.57
C ASP A 92 -3.18 -3.23 -15.29
N CYS A 93 -3.51 -4.28 -14.54
CA CYS A 93 -4.41 -5.35 -14.97
C CYS A 93 -5.85 -5.01 -14.59
N LEU A 94 -6.73 -4.87 -15.58
CA LEU A 94 -8.16 -4.54 -15.38
C LEU A 94 -9.02 -5.76 -15.64
N CYS A 95 -9.79 -6.18 -14.64
CA CYS A 95 -10.76 -7.26 -14.75
C CYS A 95 -12.14 -6.70 -15.05
N GLU A 96 -12.76 -7.14 -16.15
CA GLU A 96 -14.15 -6.75 -16.43
C GLU A 96 -15.12 -7.76 -15.81
N PRO A 97 -16.00 -7.32 -14.89
CA PRO A 97 -16.97 -8.21 -14.27
C PRO A 97 -18.00 -8.67 -15.31
N SER A 98 -18.42 -9.93 -15.19
CA SER A 98 -19.48 -10.53 -16.00
C SER A 98 -20.77 -9.74 -15.81
N LEU A 99 -21.32 -9.16 -16.88
CA LEU A 99 -22.54 -8.33 -16.84
C LEU A 99 -23.82 -9.14 -16.56
N ASP A 100 -23.70 -10.43 -16.21
CA ASP A 100 -24.81 -11.37 -16.05
C ASP A 100 -25.11 -11.75 -14.59
N ALA A 101 -24.60 -11.02 -13.59
CA ALA A 101 -24.89 -11.26 -12.17
C ALA A 101 -26.06 -10.42 -11.59
N ASP A 102 -26.84 -9.72 -12.43
CA ASP A 102 -28.09 -9.05 -12.03
C ASP A 102 -29.30 -9.62 -12.80
N ALA A 103 -29.76 -10.79 -12.40
CA ALA A 103 -31.06 -11.31 -12.81
C ALA A 103 -31.76 -12.00 -11.63
N GLY A 104 -32.45 -11.19 -10.81
CA GLY A 104 -33.30 -11.67 -9.73
C GLY A 104 -34.46 -10.72 -9.42
N GLY A 105 -35.60 -10.93 -10.09
CA GLY A 105 -36.94 -10.39 -9.74
C GLY A 105 -37.40 -9.25 -10.65
N GLY A 106 -38.45 -9.36 -11.48
CA GLY A 106 -39.67 -10.17 -11.39
C GLY A 106 -40.85 -9.23 -11.12
N GLY A 107 -41.62 -8.88 -12.15
CA GLY A 107 -42.79 -8.00 -11.99
C GLY A 107 -43.43 -7.52 -13.30
N ASP A 108 -43.96 -8.46 -14.07
CA ASP A 108 -44.99 -8.24 -15.08
C ASP A 108 -46.20 -7.48 -14.51
N ALA A 109 -46.65 -6.43 -15.21
CA ALA A 109 -48.05 -6.01 -15.23
C ALA A 109 -48.35 -5.27 -16.54
N THR A 110 -48.67 -6.04 -17.57
CA THR A 110 -49.43 -5.55 -18.74
C THR A 110 -50.80 -5.07 -18.27
N GLY A 111 -51.10 -3.81 -18.53
CA GLY A 111 -52.41 -3.20 -18.31
C GLY A 111 -52.74 -2.22 -19.43
N GLU A 112 -53.13 -2.75 -20.58
CA GLU A 112 -54.04 -2.06 -21.51
C GLU A 112 -55.38 -1.82 -20.79
N ILE A 113 -56.01 -0.63 -20.86
CA ILE A 113 -57.10 -0.18 -21.77
C ILE A 113 -57.54 1.28 -21.34
N PRO A 114 -58.51 1.97 -21.97
CA PRO A 114 -58.56 2.65 -23.27
C PRO A 114 -58.51 4.19 -23.18
N ALA A 115 -58.31 4.82 -24.34
CA ALA A 115 -58.69 6.21 -24.61
C ALA A 115 -60.21 6.37 -24.65
N GLU A 116 -60.78 7.36 -23.96
CA GLU A 116 -61.98 8.13 -24.33
C GLU A 116 -62.03 9.35 -23.39
N GLY A 117 -62.23 10.58 -23.91
CA GLY A 117 -62.56 11.72 -23.05
C GLY A 117 -62.14 13.09 -23.58
N LEU A 118 -62.84 13.57 -24.59
CA LEU A 118 -62.87 14.97 -25.01
C LEU A 118 -63.40 15.86 -23.88
N GLY A 119 -62.71 16.95 -23.60
CA GLY A 119 -63.11 17.97 -22.64
C GLY A 119 -62.46 19.31 -22.97
N ASP A 120 -63.02 19.98 -23.98
CA ASP A 120 -62.80 21.40 -24.25
C ASP A 120 -63.15 22.24 -23.00
N GLY A 121 -62.14 22.98 -22.52
CA GLY A 121 -62.23 23.86 -21.36
C GLY A 121 -61.23 24.99 -21.49
N ASP A 122 -61.48 25.87 -22.46
CA ASP A 122 -60.79 27.14 -22.65
C ASP A 122 -61.21 28.12 -21.54
N ALA A 123 -60.25 28.57 -20.72
CA ALA A 123 -60.35 29.80 -19.94
C ALA A 123 -58.96 30.25 -19.45
N GLY A 124 -58.25 30.95 -20.34
CA GLY A 124 -57.43 32.13 -20.09
C GLY A 124 -56.44 32.16 -18.92
N ASP A 125 -55.15 32.16 -19.25
CA ASP A 125 -54.20 33.05 -18.59
C ASP A 125 -53.22 33.59 -19.64
N SER A 126 -53.18 34.91 -19.76
CA SER A 126 -52.35 35.63 -20.71
C SER A 126 -50.89 35.56 -20.29
N ALA A 127 -50.18 34.52 -20.72
CA ALA A 127 -48.72 34.56 -20.77
C ALA A 127 -48.31 35.25 -22.07
N GLU A 128 -47.71 36.44 -21.94
CA GLU A 128 -46.99 37.10 -23.01
C GLU A 128 -45.80 36.22 -23.41
N ASP A 129 -46.03 35.37 -24.41
CA ASP A 129 -45.10 34.41 -25.00
C ASP A 129 -43.96 35.15 -25.75
N GLY A 130 -43.00 35.66 -24.96
CA GLY A 130 -41.64 35.86 -25.45
C GLY A 130 -40.98 34.49 -25.62
N PRO A 131 -40.01 34.33 -26.55
CA PRO A 131 -39.31 33.06 -26.74
C PRO A 131 -38.79 32.57 -25.38
N PRO A 132 -38.87 31.26 -25.07
CA PRO A 132 -38.48 30.77 -23.76
C PRO A 132 -37.02 31.16 -23.50
N GLY A 133 -36.82 32.09 -22.57
CA GLY A 133 -35.51 32.39 -22.03
C GLY A 133 -34.94 31.11 -21.40
N GLU A 134 -33.62 30.99 -21.35
CA GLU A 134 -32.97 29.84 -20.71
C GLU A 134 -33.23 29.78 -19.18
N CYS A 135 -33.76 30.88 -18.61
CA CYS A 135 -34.14 31.02 -17.21
C CYS A 135 -35.22 32.09 -17.03
N VAL A 136 -35.86 32.11 -15.86
CA VAL A 136 -36.86 33.12 -15.50
C VAL A 136 -36.17 34.38 -14.93
N PRO A 137 -36.53 35.60 -15.36
CA PRO A 137 -36.00 36.84 -14.78
C PRO A 137 -35.99 36.85 -13.24
N GLY A 138 -34.80 37.07 -12.65
CA GLY A 138 -34.60 37.08 -11.20
C GLY A 138 -34.41 35.71 -10.55
N GLU A 139 -34.50 34.62 -11.32
CA GLU A 139 -34.13 33.27 -10.86
C GLU A 139 -32.65 33.22 -10.48
N THR A 140 -32.30 32.45 -9.45
CA THR A 140 -30.91 32.24 -9.02
C THR A 140 -30.47 30.81 -9.27
N GLY A 141 -29.28 30.67 -9.84
CA GLY A 141 -28.60 29.39 -10.02
C GLY A 141 -27.49 29.25 -8.99
N SER A 142 -27.33 28.05 -8.44
CA SER A 142 -26.26 27.71 -7.51
C SER A 142 -25.51 26.48 -8.02
N GLN A 143 -24.19 26.49 -7.92
CA GLN A 143 -23.37 25.31 -8.18
C GLN A 143 -22.16 25.24 -7.24
N SER A 144 -21.70 24.02 -6.98
CA SER A 144 -20.43 23.78 -6.30
C SER A 144 -19.28 24.39 -7.08
N CYS A 145 -18.30 24.95 -6.39
CA CYS A 145 -17.13 25.52 -7.01
C CYS A 145 -15.90 25.39 -6.11
N GLY A 146 -14.74 25.19 -6.74
CA GLY A 146 -13.50 24.87 -6.03
C GLY A 146 -13.50 23.47 -5.40
N THR A 147 -12.41 23.15 -4.69
CA THR A 147 -12.16 21.84 -4.06
C THR A 147 -12.56 21.78 -2.59
N HIS A 148 -12.96 22.90 -1.98
CA HIS A 148 -13.17 23.03 -0.54
C HIS A 148 -14.64 23.37 -0.21
N CYS A 149 -15.61 22.64 -0.77
CA CYS A 149 -17.05 22.84 -0.52
C CYS A 149 -17.60 24.24 -0.88
N GLY A 150 -16.86 25.02 -1.67
CA GLY A 150 -17.31 26.36 -2.07
C GLY A 150 -18.57 26.29 -2.94
N THR A 151 -19.36 27.37 -2.89
CA THR A 151 -20.57 27.53 -3.72
C THR A 151 -20.52 28.88 -4.43
N GLN A 152 -20.85 28.89 -5.73
CA GLN A 152 -21.00 30.13 -6.50
C GLN A 152 -22.43 30.28 -7.00
N MET A 153 -22.88 31.52 -7.06
CA MET A 153 -24.24 31.88 -7.46
C MET A 153 -24.21 32.75 -8.71
N ARG A 154 -25.26 32.64 -9.52
CA ARG A 154 -25.57 33.57 -10.61
C ARG A 154 -27.06 33.91 -10.59
N THR A 155 -27.41 35.04 -11.19
CA THR A 155 -28.80 35.49 -11.31
C THR A 155 -29.18 35.59 -12.78
N CYS A 156 -30.42 35.22 -13.09
CA CYS A 156 -30.99 35.37 -14.42
C CYS A 156 -31.38 36.83 -14.65
N ASP A 157 -30.86 37.41 -15.71
CA ASP A 157 -31.13 38.79 -16.10
C ASP A 157 -32.59 38.96 -16.59
N PRO A 158 -33.15 40.18 -16.60
CA PRO A 158 -34.49 40.44 -17.12
C PRO A 158 -34.74 40.02 -18.57
N GLY A 159 -33.65 39.83 -19.34
CA GLY A 159 -33.69 39.32 -20.72
C GLY A 159 -33.81 37.79 -20.83
N GLY A 160 -33.93 37.06 -19.71
CA GLY A 160 -34.06 35.60 -19.72
C GLY A 160 -32.76 34.85 -20.02
N THR A 161 -31.61 35.46 -19.70
CA THR A 161 -30.27 34.87 -19.84
C THR A 161 -29.54 34.84 -18.50
N TRP A 162 -28.75 33.79 -18.28
CA TRP A 162 -27.94 33.66 -17.07
C TRP A 162 -26.78 34.66 -17.07
N GLY A 163 -26.65 35.44 -16.00
CA GLY A 163 -25.46 36.25 -15.75
C GLY A 163 -24.20 35.40 -15.50
N ALA A 164 -23.05 36.07 -15.45
CA ALA A 164 -21.79 35.42 -15.09
C ALA A 164 -21.86 34.82 -13.67
N TRP A 165 -21.19 33.68 -13.45
CA TRP A 165 -21.02 33.12 -12.13
C TRP A 165 -20.24 34.08 -11.23
N GLY A 166 -20.74 34.28 -10.00
CA GLY A 166 -20.04 35.02 -8.96
C GLY A 166 -18.79 34.29 -8.47
N SER A 167 -18.05 34.91 -7.54
CA SER A 167 -16.93 34.26 -6.86
C SER A 167 -17.40 33.08 -6.00
N CYS A 168 -16.54 32.08 -5.80
CA CYS A 168 -16.79 31.04 -4.80
C CYS A 168 -16.90 31.65 -3.40
N ALA A 169 -18.10 31.55 -2.83
CA ALA A 169 -18.34 31.79 -1.42
C ALA A 169 -18.18 30.47 -0.64
N ASP A 170 -17.99 30.57 0.67
CA ASP A 170 -18.03 29.44 1.61
C ASP A 170 -17.01 28.32 1.34
N SER A 171 -15.85 28.67 0.77
CA SER A 171 -14.72 27.73 0.63
C SER A 171 -14.13 27.42 2.01
N GLY A 172 -14.17 26.15 2.42
CA GLY A 172 -13.61 25.64 3.66
C GLY A 172 -12.08 25.54 3.67
N GLU A 173 -11.54 25.05 4.78
CA GLU A 173 -10.08 24.98 5.05
C GLU A 173 -9.38 23.85 4.26
N CYS A 174 -10.13 22.84 3.84
CA CYS A 174 -9.64 21.64 3.16
C CYS A 174 -10.73 21.00 2.30
N GLY A 175 -10.35 20.10 1.38
CA GLY A 175 -11.30 19.40 0.52
C GLY A 175 -11.82 18.12 1.17
N PRO A 176 -13.08 17.70 0.97
CA PRO A 176 -13.62 16.51 1.64
C PRO A 176 -12.79 15.26 1.34
N GLY A 177 -12.41 14.52 2.38
CA GLY A 177 -11.57 13.33 2.25
C GLY A 177 -10.08 13.62 2.08
N GLU A 178 -9.66 14.88 2.02
CA GLU A 178 -8.25 15.25 2.04
C GLU A 178 -7.62 14.81 3.36
N THR A 179 -6.40 14.28 3.31
CA THR A 179 -5.67 13.81 4.49
C THR A 179 -4.42 14.66 4.70
N GLN A 180 -4.13 14.98 5.95
CA GLN A 180 -2.90 15.65 6.34
C GLN A 180 -2.14 14.77 7.34
N SER A 181 -0.82 14.71 7.19
CA SER A 181 0.08 14.01 8.10
C SER A 181 1.19 14.95 8.57
N GLU A 182 1.54 14.87 9.85
CA GLU A 182 2.66 15.60 10.43
C GLU A 182 3.43 14.76 11.45
N GLY A 183 4.69 15.14 11.67
CA GLY A 183 5.54 14.52 12.69
C GLY A 183 5.05 14.87 14.10
N CYS A 184 5.19 13.93 15.03
CA CYS A 184 4.84 14.09 16.43
C CYS A 184 5.76 13.29 17.36
N GLY A 185 5.78 13.66 18.64
CA GLY A 185 6.63 13.01 19.64
C GLY A 185 8.12 13.32 19.48
N THR A 186 8.96 12.75 20.36
CA THR A 186 10.43 12.88 20.27
C THR A 186 11.09 11.71 19.54
N ARG A 187 10.33 10.66 19.26
CA ARG A 187 10.82 9.41 18.65
C ARG A 187 10.31 9.24 17.22
N CYS A 188 10.30 10.32 16.43
CA CYS A 188 9.93 10.30 15.00
C CYS A 188 8.53 9.72 14.72
N GLY A 189 7.58 9.89 15.63
CA GLY A 189 6.20 9.48 15.41
C GLY A 189 5.52 10.35 14.35
N SER A 190 4.35 9.90 13.89
CA SER A 190 3.48 10.63 12.97
C SER A 190 2.03 10.60 13.44
N ARG A 191 1.29 11.67 13.15
CA ARG A 191 -0.15 11.74 13.36
C ARG A 191 -0.83 12.28 12.12
N GLY A 192 -2.06 11.84 11.90
CA GLY A 192 -2.87 12.22 10.75
C GLY A 192 -4.19 12.85 11.16
N ARG A 193 -4.78 13.61 10.25
CA ARG A 193 -6.18 14.02 10.31
C ARG A 193 -6.77 14.04 8.91
N SER A 194 -8.10 13.92 8.85
CA SER A 194 -8.83 13.96 7.60
C SER A 194 -9.76 15.17 7.58
N CYS A 195 -10.08 15.62 6.38
CA CYS A 195 -11.04 16.67 6.16
C CYS A 195 -12.44 16.06 6.02
N ASN A 196 -13.38 16.54 6.83
CA ASN A 196 -14.75 16.04 6.78
C ASN A 196 -15.55 16.64 5.62
N SER A 197 -16.79 16.16 5.43
CA SER A 197 -17.69 16.62 4.36
C SER A 197 -18.11 18.08 4.49
N SER A 198 -17.90 18.71 5.65
CA SER A 198 -18.14 20.14 5.87
C SER A 198 -16.90 20.99 5.55
N CYS A 199 -15.87 20.40 4.94
CA CYS A 199 -14.61 21.05 4.59
C CYS A 199 -13.87 21.68 5.77
N ALA A 200 -13.97 21.03 6.93
CA ALA A 200 -13.18 21.33 8.11
C ALA A 200 -12.28 20.14 8.46
N TRP A 201 -11.11 20.42 9.02
CA TRP A 201 -10.23 19.38 9.52
C TRP A 201 -10.82 18.73 10.78
N ASP A 202 -10.83 17.41 10.82
CA ASP A 202 -11.10 16.67 12.05
C ASP A 202 -9.95 16.83 13.06
N GLY A 203 -10.17 16.30 14.26
CA GLY A 203 -9.14 16.21 15.29
C GLY A 203 -7.94 15.38 14.81
N TRP A 204 -6.74 15.79 15.23
CA TRP A 204 -5.55 14.98 15.03
C TRP A 204 -5.66 13.62 15.74
N SER A 205 -5.20 12.56 15.06
CA SER A 205 -5.02 11.25 15.67
C SER A 205 -4.01 11.31 16.82
N SER A 206 -3.99 10.28 17.66
CA SER A 206 -2.87 10.05 18.56
C SER A 206 -1.57 9.91 17.75
N CYS A 207 -0.45 10.24 18.40
CA CYS A 207 0.86 10.02 17.82
C CYS A 207 1.13 8.51 17.72
N GLY A 208 1.43 8.02 16.52
CA GLY A 208 1.74 6.63 16.26
C GLY A 208 3.07 6.47 15.53
N GLY A 209 3.56 5.23 15.41
CA GLY A 209 4.80 4.94 14.68
C GLY A 209 6.07 5.48 15.35
N GLU A 210 6.08 5.65 16.67
CA GLU A 210 7.28 6.06 17.40
C GLU A 210 8.36 4.98 17.32
N GLY A 211 9.60 5.40 17.06
CA GLY A 211 10.78 4.55 17.00
C GLY A 211 11.29 4.10 18.37
N ALA A 212 12.39 3.34 18.36
CA ALA A 212 12.98 2.76 19.56
C ALA A 212 13.70 3.80 20.45
N CYS A 213 14.10 4.93 19.87
CA CYS A 213 14.90 5.97 20.51
C CYS A 213 14.61 7.35 19.90
N SER A 214 15.12 8.41 20.53
CA SER A 214 15.06 9.78 19.99
C SER A 214 16.35 10.11 19.26
N PRO A 215 16.36 10.88 18.16
CA PRO A 215 17.57 11.13 17.38
C PRO A 215 18.68 11.75 18.23
N GLY A 216 19.88 11.19 18.15
CA GLY A 216 21.03 11.60 18.96
C GLY A 216 21.10 10.96 20.35
N ASP A 217 20.08 10.19 20.78
CA ASP A 217 20.21 9.35 21.97
C ASP A 217 21.38 8.38 21.80
N THR A 218 22.03 8.01 22.91
CA THR A 218 23.20 7.12 22.88
C THR A 218 22.98 5.96 23.84
N ASP A 219 23.35 4.77 23.41
CA ASP A 219 23.25 3.55 24.21
C ASP A 219 24.50 2.70 24.00
N ALA A 220 24.96 2.04 25.04
CA ALA A 220 26.13 1.17 24.95
C ALA A 220 25.95 -0.20 25.60
N SER A 221 24.72 -0.55 25.94
CA SER A 221 24.38 -1.81 26.60
C SER A 221 24.68 -3.02 25.72
N ASP A 222 24.46 -2.89 24.41
CA ASP A 222 24.64 -3.95 23.41
C ASP A 222 25.96 -3.84 22.62
N CYS A 223 26.85 -2.94 23.02
CA CYS A 223 28.10 -2.65 22.32
C CYS A 223 29.33 -3.04 23.17
N ASP A 224 30.52 -3.10 22.54
CA ASP A 224 31.79 -3.20 23.27
C ASP A 224 31.96 -1.98 24.20
N ARG A 225 32.68 -2.15 25.32
CA ARG A 225 32.91 -1.11 26.33
C ARG A 225 33.36 0.24 25.75
N CYS A 226 34.14 0.22 24.67
CA CYS A 226 34.70 1.43 24.05
C CYS A 226 33.85 1.95 22.88
N SER A 227 32.72 1.31 22.61
CA SER A 227 31.76 1.68 21.58
C SER A 227 30.38 1.99 22.17
N GLN A 228 29.57 2.70 21.41
CA GLN A 228 28.17 2.99 21.67
C GLN A 228 27.44 3.00 20.33
N ARG A 229 26.12 2.83 20.34
CA ARG A 229 25.26 3.13 19.20
C ARG A 229 24.60 4.48 19.41
N VAL A 230 24.43 5.22 18.33
CA VAL A 230 23.72 6.51 18.31
C VAL A 230 22.40 6.32 17.59
N CYS A 231 21.34 6.87 18.15
CA CYS A 231 20.03 6.87 17.52
C CYS A 231 20.05 7.80 16.30
N GLN A 232 19.64 7.26 15.17
CA GLN A 232 19.69 7.97 13.89
C GLN A 232 18.46 8.87 13.71
N GLY A 233 18.45 9.64 12.61
CA GLY A 233 17.37 10.59 12.29
C GLY A 233 16.01 9.92 12.03
N ASP A 234 16.00 8.63 11.72
CA ASP A 234 14.81 7.78 11.55
C ASP A 234 14.38 7.09 12.85
N CYS A 235 14.96 7.48 13.99
CA CYS A 235 14.64 6.95 15.32
C CYS A 235 14.85 5.44 15.48
N SER A 236 15.79 4.90 14.69
CA SER A 236 16.36 3.57 14.86
C SER A 236 17.76 3.67 15.46
N TRP A 237 18.16 2.62 16.18
CA TRP A 237 19.52 2.51 16.68
C TRP A 237 20.48 2.18 15.53
N GLY A 238 21.53 2.99 15.39
CA GLY A 238 22.63 2.67 14.48
C GLY A 238 23.46 1.46 14.94
N GLY A 239 24.48 1.13 14.15
CA GLY A 239 25.50 0.17 14.57
C GLY A 239 26.33 0.68 15.75
N CYS A 240 27.06 -0.23 16.39
CA CYS A 240 28.05 0.15 17.40
C CYS A 240 29.23 0.88 16.72
N GLU A 241 29.54 2.06 17.21
CA GLU A 241 30.63 2.92 16.77
C GLU A 241 31.48 3.38 17.98
N LEU A 242 32.71 3.82 17.73
CA LEU A 242 33.60 4.26 18.81
C LEU A 242 33.01 5.43 19.59
N ARG A 243 33.03 5.33 20.93
CA ARG A 243 32.57 6.43 21.78
C ARG A 243 33.47 7.65 21.59
N PRO A 244 32.92 8.88 21.68
CA PRO A 244 33.73 10.09 21.72
C PRO A 244 34.84 9.97 22.78
N GLY A 245 36.10 10.17 22.35
CA GLY A 245 37.28 10.05 23.21
C GLY A 245 37.91 8.66 23.30
N SER A 246 37.28 7.62 22.75
CA SER A 246 37.90 6.29 22.61
C SER A 246 38.83 6.25 21.40
N ALA A 247 40.01 5.68 21.56
CA ALA A 247 40.99 5.54 20.48
C ALA A 247 40.91 4.18 19.77
N CYS A 248 40.18 3.22 20.34
CA CYS A 248 40.07 1.85 19.88
C CYS A 248 38.90 1.10 20.52
N GLU A 249 38.45 0.03 19.86
CA GLU A 249 37.49 -0.92 20.44
C GLU A 249 38.24 -1.92 21.31
N TRP A 250 37.72 -2.29 22.47
CA TRP A 250 38.47 -3.09 23.42
C TRP A 250 38.51 -4.58 23.05
N TRP A 251 37.37 -5.16 22.67
CA TRP A 251 37.19 -6.58 22.33
C TRP A 251 37.78 -7.50 23.40
N SER A 252 37.50 -7.23 24.67
CA SER A 252 38.07 -7.99 25.78
C SER A 252 39.62 -8.05 25.81
N GLY A 253 40.29 -7.05 25.21
CA GLY A 253 41.75 -6.95 25.14
C GLY A 253 42.37 -7.70 23.96
N THR A 254 41.58 -8.25 23.05
CA THR A 254 42.09 -8.95 21.85
C THR A 254 42.24 -8.03 20.65
N HIS A 255 41.74 -6.79 20.70
CA HIS A 255 41.94 -5.85 19.60
C HIS A 255 43.37 -5.29 19.67
N TRP A 256 44.09 -5.42 18.57
CA TRP A 256 45.47 -4.97 18.44
C TRP A 256 45.70 -4.22 17.13
N ARG A 257 46.77 -3.41 17.11
CA ARG A 257 47.30 -2.77 15.90
C ARG A 257 48.82 -2.88 15.87
N CYS A 258 49.39 -2.82 14.67
CA CYS A 258 50.85 -2.76 14.52
C CYS A 258 51.41 -1.42 14.99
N CYS A 259 52.55 -1.49 15.68
CA CYS A 259 53.40 -0.36 16.00
C CYS A 259 54.82 -0.68 15.49
N GLY A 260 55.19 -0.13 14.34
CA GLY A 260 56.46 -0.49 13.68
C GLY A 260 56.40 -1.84 12.96
N SER A 261 57.55 -2.51 12.84
CA SER A 261 57.75 -3.68 11.96
C SER A 261 57.52 -5.06 12.62
N SER A 262 57.55 -5.17 13.95
CA SER A 262 57.39 -6.46 14.67
C SER A 262 56.83 -6.29 16.08
N GLN A 263 55.99 -5.28 16.30
CA GLN A 263 55.41 -5.01 17.61
C GLN A 263 53.92 -4.66 17.48
N TRP A 264 53.16 -4.99 18.53
CA TRP A 264 51.73 -4.72 18.62
C TRP A 264 51.41 -3.80 19.79
N GLN A 265 50.38 -2.99 19.61
CA GLN A 265 49.68 -2.29 20.70
C GLN A 265 48.31 -2.92 20.86
N PHE A 266 47.87 -3.11 22.10
CA PHE A 266 46.55 -3.63 22.43
C PHE A 266 45.66 -2.47 22.86
N CYS A 267 44.36 -2.58 22.56
CA CYS A 267 43.39 -1.68 23.14
C CYS A 267 43.19 -2.04 24.62
N LEU A 268 43.42 -1.08 25.51
CA LEU A 268 43.23 -1.26 26.95
C LEU A 268 41.74 -1.12 27.31
N SER A 269 41.36 -1.62 28.49
CA SER A 269 40.00 -1.44 29.02
C SER A 269 39.62 0.02 29.26
N SER A 270 40.60 0.92 29.27
CA SER A 270 40.47 2.37 29.28
C SER A 270 40.24 2.98 27.89
N CYS A 271 40.03 2.18 26.85
CA CYS A 271 39.74 2.61 25.48
C CYS A 271 40.86 3.43 24.83
N VAL A 272 42.09 3.23 25.28
CA VAL A 272 43.30 3.80 24.69
C VAL A 272 44.26 2.70 24.32
N TRP A 273 45.05 2.93 23.27
CA TRP A 273 46.13 2.03 22.90
C TRP A 273 47.19 1.97 24.00
N SER A 274 47.73 0.79 24.24
CA SER A 274 48.89 0.64 25.12
C SER A 274 50.05 1.52 24.66
N THR A 275 50.72 2.19 25.59
CA THR A 275 51.86 3.08 25.29
C THR A 275 53.09 2.30 24.85
N ALA A 276 53.30 1.10 25.41
CA ALA A 276 54.36 0.20 25.01
C ALA A 276 53.91 -0.68 23.84
N CYS A 277 54.81 -0.88 22.88
CA CYS A 277 54.66 -1.83 21.79
C CYS A 277 55.26 -3.16 22.24
N ALA A 278 54.43 -4.20 22.36
CA ALA A 278 54.87 -5.52 22.79
C ALA A 278 55.56 -6.25 21.63
N SER A 279 56.73 -6.83 21.88
CA SER A 279 57.51 -7.58 20.90
C SER A 279 56.80 -8.89 20.52
N CYS A 280 56.70 -9.16 19.22
CA CYS A 280 56.19 -10.43 18.69
C CYS A 280 57.13 -10.96 17.59
N THR A 281 57.11 -12.27 17.36
CA THR A 281 57.98 -12.94 16.36
C THR A 281 57.40 -12.87 14.94
N GLY A 282 56.74 -11.75 14.59
CA GLY A 282 56.25 -11.48 13.24
C GLY A 282 54.89 -10.77 13.22
N CYS A 283 54.82 -9.62 12.55
CA CYS A 283 53.54 -9.06 12.09
C CYS A 283 53.13 -9.84 10.83
N GLY A 284 52.37 -10.92 11.00
CA GLY A 284 51.71 -11.59 9.88
C GLY A 284 50.52 -10.74 9.43
N CYS A 285 50.66 -10.07 8.29
CA CYS A 285 49.54 -9.70 7.44
C CYS A 285 49.03 -10.95 6.73
#